data_AF-A0A7W1F3T6-F1
#
_entry.id   AF-A0A7W1F3T6-F1
#
_cell.length_a   1.000
_cell.length_b   1.000
_cell.length_c   1.000
_cell.angle_alpha   90.00
_cell.angle_beta   90.00
_cell.angle_gamma   90.00
#
_symmetry.space_group_name_H-M   'P 1'
#
loop_
_entity.id
_entity.type
_entity.pdbx_description
1 polymer ?
#
loop_
_entity_poly.entity_id
_entity_poly.type
_entity_poly.pdbx_seq_one_letter_code
_entity_poly.pdbx_strand_id
1 'polypeptide(L)'
;MLYQPSVPGTPRAARIPFASPWQTVFCDRVTVLKQAQVAVTRRERGFTLEASVPLAALGWDPLKTPTVRGDVGRVLSDQTGTDSSDRVYWSNQDTRMVSDLPSEARLQPNLWGTLVVER
;
A
#
# COMPACT_ATOMS: atom_id res chain seq x y z
N MET A 1 2.52 -3.60 -7.55
CA MET A 1 3.02 -2.24 -7.81
C MET A 1 3.68 -1.72 -6.53
N LEU A 2 4.75 -0.94 -6.63
CA LEU A 2 5.39 -0.23 -5.52
C LEU A 2 5.20 1.28 -5.73
N TYR A 3 4.57 1.93 -4.74
CA TYR A 3 4.32 3.36 -4.73
C TYR A 3 5.28 4.03 -3.75
N GLN A 4 6.01 5.04 -4.22
CA GLN A 4 6.98 5.78 -3.42
C GLN A 4 6.59 7.26 -3.47
N PRO A 5 5.89 7.78 -2.45
CA PRO A 5 5.34 9.14 -2.49
C PRO A 5 6.42 10.22 -2.44
N SER A 6 7.58 9.91 -1.85
CA SER A 6 8.71 10.82 -1.75
C SER A 6 10.00 10.08 -2.10
N VAL A 7 10.67 10.55 -3.15
CA VAL A 7 12.01 10.09 -3.57
C VAL A 7 12.89 11.33 -3.73
N PRO A 8 13.99 11.45 -2.97
CA PRO A 8 14.88 12.61 -3.05
C PRO A 8 15.31 12.94 -4.48
N GLY A 9 15.21 14.22 -4.86
CA GLY A 9 15.61 14.70 -6.18
C GLY A 9 14.58 14.51 -7.31
N THR A 10 13.38 13.99 -7.03
CA THR A 10 12.32 13.86 -8.05
C THR A 10 11.86 15.24 -8.54
N PRO A 11 11.99 15.55 -9.85
CA PRO A 11 11.49 16.81 -10.40
C PRO A 11 9.97 16.90 -10.31
N ARG A 12 9.42 18.10 -10.04
CA ARG A 12 7.96 18.31 -9.94
C ARG A 12 7.20 17.79 -11.17
N ALA A 13 7.76 17.97 -12.36
CA ALA A 13 7.15 17.54 -13.62
C ALA A 13 7.14 16.01 -13.81
N ALA A 14 7.95 15.26 -13.06
CA ALA A 14 8.01 13.80 -13.13
C ALA A 14 7.07 13.12 -12.13
N ARG A 15 6.40 13.89 -11.26
CA ARG A 15 5.48 13.35 -10.25
C ARG A 15 4.18 12.89 -10.89
N ILE A 16 3.64 11.79 -10.37
CA ILE A 16 2.42 11.17 -10.86
C ILE A 16 1.24 11.74 -10.06
N PRO A 17 0.25 12.38 -10.70
CA PRO A 17 -0.92 12.93 -10.02
C PRO A 17 -1.95 11.83 -9.73
N PHE A 18 -2.46 11.83 -8.51
CA PHE A 18 -3.64 11.09 -8.06
C PHE A 18 -4.69 12.14 -7.75
N ALA A 19 -5.62 12.33 -8.69
CA ALA A 19 -6.53 13.47 -8.72
C ALA A 19 -7.99 13.04 -8.55
N SER A 20 -8.76 13.89 -7.89
CA SER A 20 -10.22 13.92 -7.91
C SER A 20 -10.69 15.36 -8.14
N PRO A 21 -11.99 15.63 -8.34
CA PRO A 21 -12.49 17.00 -8.50
C PRO A 21 -12.12 17.94 -7.33
N TRP A 22 -11.87 17.39 -6.13
CA TRP A 22 -11.66 18.17 -4.92
C TRP A 22 -10.18 18.44 -4.61
N GLN A 23 -9.29 17.51 -4.92
CA GLN A 23 -7.88 17.62 -4.57
C GLN A 23 -6.99 16.75 -5.47
N THR A 24 -5.68 17.01 -5.44
CA THR A 24 -4.67 16.16 -6.06
C THR A 24 -3.55 15.89 -5.07
N VAL A 25 -3.18 14.63 -4.92
CA VAL A 25 -1.95 14.21 -4.24
C VAL A 25 -0.96 13.68 -5.28
N PHE A 26 0.33 13.77 -4.98
CA PHE A 26 1.37 13.38 -5.91
C PHE A 26 2.16 12.20 -5.35
N CYS A 27 2.51 11.27 -6.23
CA CYS A 27 3.46 10.21 -5.95
C CYS A 27 4.71 10.43 -6.81
N ASP A 28 5.89 10.46 -6.18
CA ASP A 28 7.14 10.69 -6.90
C ASP A 28 7.47 9.54 -7.86
N ARG A 29 7.14 8.29 -7.49
CA ARG A 29 7.46 7.13 -8.32
C ARG A 29 6.49 5.98 -8.11
N VAL A 30 6.05 5.39 -9.22
CA VAL A 30 5.26 4.16 -9.24
C VAL A 30 5.93 3.16 -10.16
N THR A 31 6.25 1.97 -9.64
CA THR A 31 6.94 0.93 -10.42
C THR A 31 6.29 -0.44 -10.26
N VAL A 32 6.48 -1.31 -11.26
CA VAL A 32 6.19 -2.73 -11.12
C VAL A 32 7.37 -3.38 -10.42
N LEU A 33 7.16 -3.87 -9.19
CA LEU A 33 8.17 -4.64 -8.47
C LEU A 33 8.15 -6.09 -8.98
N LYS A 34 8.94 -6.37 -10.02
CA LYS A 34 8.98 -7.68 -10.71
C LYS A 34 9.42 -8.84 -9.82
N GLN A 35 10.18 -8.55 -8.76
CA GLN A 35 10.71 -9.53 -7.82
C GLN A 35 9.71 -9.90 -6.73
N ALA A 36 8.61 -9.16 -6.58
CA ALA A 36 7.54 -9.54 -5.67
C ALA A 36 6.84 -10.78 -6.22
N GLN A 37 6.62 -11.76 -5.35
CA GLN A 37 5.90 -12.98 -5.68
C GLN A 37 4.59 -13.01 -4.93
N VAL A 38 3.52 -13.42 -5.61
CA VAL A 38 2.20 -13.56 -5.01
C VAL A 38 1.62 -14.89 -5.45
N ALA A 39 1.19 -15.70 -4.49
CA ALA A 39 0.46 -16.93 -4.72
C ALA A 39 -0.95 -16.77 -4.14
N VAL A 40 -1.97 -17.16 -4.91
CA VAL A 40 -3.36 -17.15 -4.46
C VAL A 40 -3.92 -18.55 -4.57
N THR A 41 -4.32 -19.09 -3.43
CA THR A 41 -4.88 -20.42 -3.34
C THR A 41 -6.34 -20.32 -2.94
N ARG A 42 -7.25 -20.60 -3.89
CA ARG A 42 -8.70 -20.54 -3.67
C ARG A 42 -9.18 -21.79 -2.92
N ARG A 43 -10.22 -21.60 -2.10
CA ARG A 43 -10.95 -22.62 -1.35
C ARG A 43 -12.44 -22.36 -1.54
N GLU A 44 -13.27 -23.33 -1.16
CA GLU A 44 -14.72 -23.25 -1.32
C GLU A 44 -15.34 -21.99 -0.69
N ARG A 45 -14.78 -21.52 0.44
CA ARG A 45 -15.25 -20.32 1.16
C ARG A 45 -14.17 -19.24 1.35
N GLY A 46 -13.32 -19.02 0.35
CA GLY A 46 -12.37 -17.91 0.38
C GLY A 46 -11.07 -18.20 -0.36
N PHE A 47 -10.00 -17.51 0.02
CA PHE A 47 -8.67 -17.73 -0.53
C PHE A 47 -7.60 -17.43 0.52
N THR A 48 -6.46 -18.07 0.34
CA THR A 48 -5.21 -17.70 1.02
C THR A 48 -4.36 -16.95 0.01
N LEU A 49 -3.86 -15.77 0.40
CA LEU A 49 -2.88 -15.02 -0.35
C LEU A 49 -1.56 -15.06 0.41
N GLU A 50 -0.51 -15.52 -0.27
CA GLU A 50 0.85 -15.48 0.23
C GLU A 50 1.66 -14.52 -0.65
N ALA A 51 2.39 -13.61 -0.02
CA ALA A 51 3.20 -12.63 -0.73
C ALA A 51 4.63 -12.65 -0.19
N SER A 52 5.59 -12.63 -1.09
CA SER A 52 7.01 -12.42 -0.79
C SER A 52 7.46 -11.11 -1.43
N VAL A 53 7.90 -10.17 -0.61
CA VAL A 53 8.36 -8.84 -1.05
C VAL A 53 9.81 -8.66 -0.58
N PRO A 54 10.77 -8.44 -1.49
CA PRO A 54 12.15 -8.18 -1.10
C PRO A 54 12.26 -6.90 -0.27
N LEU A 55 12.75 -7.01 0.98
CA LEU A 55 12.85 -5.87 1.89
C LEU A 55 13.79 -4.77 1.37
N ALA A 56 14.85 -5.17 0.67
CA ALA A 56 15.77 -4.24 0.01
C ALA A 56 15.08 -3.34 -1.03
N ALA A 57 14.03 -3.84 -1.71
CA ALA A 57 13.25 -3.03 -2.64
C ALA A 57 12.39 -1.97 -1.94
N LEU A 58 12.09 -2.16 -0.65
CA LEU A 58 11.45 -1.19 0.22
C LEU A 58 12.45 -0.24 0.88
N GLY A 59 13.75 -0.40 0.62
CA GLY A 59 14.82 0.33 1.30
C GLY A 59 14.95 -0.04 2.78
N TRP A 60 14.45 -1.22 3.18
CA TRP A 60 14.43 -1.66 4.56
C TRP A 60 15.47 -2.76 4.82
N ASP A 61 16.32 -2.51 5.81
CA ASP A 61 17.28 -3.47 6.34
C ASP A 61 16.87 -3.80 7.80
N PRO A 62 16.32 -5.00 8.07
CA PRO A 62 15.81 -5.35 9.39
C PRO A 62 16.93 -5.51 10.43
N LEU A 63 18.18 -5.72 10.01
CA LEU A 63 19.30 -5.80 10.95
C LEU A 63 19.69 -4.42 11.49
N LYS A 64 19.49 -3.36 10.69
CA LYS A 64 19.73 -1.96 11.09
C LYS A 64 18.51 -1.32 11.73
N THR A 65 17.33 -1.71 11.27
CA THR A 65 16.04 -1.13 11.67
C THR A 65 15.05 -2.26 11.97
N PRO A 66 15.20 -2.97 13.10
CA PRO A 66 14.36 -4.13 13.43
C PRO A 66 12.93 -3.74 13.79
N THR A 67 12.71 -2.48 14.19
CA THR A 67 11.39 -1.94 14.52
C THR A 67 11.04 -0.84 13.53
N VAL A 68 9.91 -1.00 12.85
CA VAL A 68 9.39 -0.02 11.88
C VAL A 68 7.91 0.24 12.10
N ARG A 69 7.42 1.36 11.59
CA ARG A 69 5.98 1.62 11.49
C ARG A 69 5.49 1.10 10.15
N GLY A 70 4.38 0.38 10.16
CA GLY A 70 3.82 -0.18 8.95
C GLY A 70 2.39 -0.67 9.14
N ASP A 71 1.79 -1.05 8.03
CA ASP A 71 0.44 -1.58 8.00
C ASP A 71 0.28 -2.55 6.83
N VAL A 72 -0.71 -3.44 6.92
CA VAL A 72 -1.06 -4.38 5.87
C VAL A 72 -2.58 -4.49 5.81
N GLY A 73 -3.14 -4.63 4.62
CA GLY A 73 -4.57 -4.76 4.46
C GLY A 73 -4.99 -5.18 3.07
N ARG A 74 -6.30 -5.21 2.89
CA ARG A 74 -6.96 -5.60 1.65
C ARG A 74 -8.01 -4.56 1.28
N VAL A 75 -8.18 -4.37 -0.03
CA VAL A 75 -9.31 -3.63 -0.60
C VAL A 75 -10.32 -4.68 -1.04
N LEU A 76 -11.56 -4.54 -0.57
CA LEU A 76 -12.67 -5.38 -0.94
C LEU A 76 -13.41 -4.74 -2.11
N SER A 77 -13.91 -5.57 -3.01
CA SER A 77 -14.74 -5.13 -4.13
C SER A 77 -16.21 -5.40 -3.84
N ASP A 78 -17.10 -4.74 -4.57
CA ASP A 78 -18.52 -5.08 -4.62
C ASP A 78 -18.77 -6.47 -5.25
N GLN A 79 -20.05 -6.89 -5.27
CA GLN A 79 -20.43 -8.20 -5.83
C GLN A 79 -20.15 -8.32 -7.33
N THR A 80 -20.08 -7.20 -8.04
CA THR A 80 -19.77 -7.12 -9.47
C THR A 80 -18.26 -7.10 -9.74
N GLY A 81 -17.43 -6.92 -8.70
CA GLY A 81 -15.97 -6.85 -8.81
C GLY A 81 -15.48 -5.57 -9.50
N THR A 82 -16.32 -4.55 -9.60
CA THR A 82 -16.08 -3.33 -10.39
C THR A 82 -15.61 -2.18 -9.52
N ASP A 83 -16.23 -2.02 -8.34
CA ASP A 83 -15.93 -0.91 -7.44
C ASP A 83 -15.34 -1.40 -6.13
N SER A 84 -14.46 -0.58 -5.54
CA SER A 84 -13.97 -0.79 -4.18
C SER A 84 -15.12 -0.54 -3.19
N SER A 85 -15.51 -1.56 -2.44
CA SER A 85 -16.59 -1.47 -1.46
C SER A 85 -16.09 -1.15 -0.05
N ASP A 86 -14.88 -1.60 0.29
CA ASP A 86 -14.31 -1.40 1.62
C ASP A 86 -12.79 -1.53 1.63
N ARG A 87 -12.14 -0.96 2.65
CA ARG A 87 -10.70 -1.09 2.91
C ARG A 87 -10.52 -1.59 4.33
N VAL A 88 -9.83 -2.71 4.48
CA VAL A 88 -9.58 -3.33 5.78
C VAL A 88 -8.08 -3.43 6.00
N TYR A 89 -7.56 -2.66 6.95
CA TYR A 89 -6.16 -2.71 7.37
C TYR A 89 -6.01 -3.29 8.76
N TRP A 90 -4.81 -3.78 9.06
CA TRP A 90 -4.46 -4.34 10.35
C TRP A 90 -4.45 -3.27 11.45
N SER A 91 -3.87 -2.09 11.18
CA SER A 91 -3.79 -1.00 12.16
C SER A 91 -4.70 0.18 11.83
N ASN A 92 -4.62 0.71 10.61
CA ASN A 92 -5.35 1.92 10.24
C ASN A 92 -6.86 1.66 10.11
N GLN A 93 -7.65 2.27 11.00
CA GLN A 93 -9.11 2.18 11.02
C GLN A 93 -9.81 3.32 10.26
N ASP A 94 -9.06 4.29 9.71
CA ASP A 94 -9.61 5.40 8.92
C ASP A 94 -9.81 4.99 7.46
N THR A 95 -10.81 4.14 7.22
CA THR A 95 -10.97 3.44 5.92
C THR A 95 -12.28 3.71 5.20
N ARG A 96 -13.16 4.56 5.75
CA ARG A 96 -14.52 4.81 5.22
C ARG A 96 -14.56 5.47 3.84
N MET A 97 -13.44 6.02 3.37
CA MET A 97 -13.33 6.64 2.05
C MET A 97 -12.79 5.63 1.01
N VAL A 98 -13.63 5.29 0.03
CA VAL A 98 -13.38 4.29 -1.04
C VAL A 98 -13.74 4.79 -2.45
N SER A 99 -14.05 6.08 -2.59
CA SER A 99 -14.38 6.72 -3.88
C SER A 99 -13.64 8.05 -4.09
N ASP A 100 -12.48 8.23 -3.44
CA ASP A 100 -11.64 9.41 -3.60
C ASP A 100 -10.17 8.98 -3.70
N LEU A 101 -9.69 8.85 -4.94
CA LEU A 101 -8.34 8.41 -5.26
C LEU A 101 -7.24 9.17 -4.47
N PRO A 102 -7.29 10.50 -4.31
CA PRO A 102 -6.30 11.21 -3.50
C PRO A 102 -6.31 10.83 -2.02
N SER A 103 -7.49 10.69 -1.40
CA SER A 103 -7.60 10.27 -0.01
C SER A 103 -7.16 8.82 0.18
N GLU A 104 -7.45 7.96 -0.79
CA GLU A 104 -7.01 6.56 -0.78
C GLU A 104 -5.49 6.41 -0.94
N ALA A 105 -4.87 7.23 -1.80
CA ALA A 105 -3.42 7.22 -2.04
C ALA A 105 -2.60 7.90 -0.93
N ARG A 106 -3.24 8.66 -0.03
CA ARG A 106 -2.57 9.38 1.04
C ARG A 106 -2.08 8.42 2.12
N LEU A 107 -0.80 8.47 2.43
CA LEU A 107 -0.25 7.76 3.59
C LEU A 107 -0.64 8.47 4.89
N GLN A 108 -1.00 7.70 5.90
CA GLN A 108 -1.28 8.17 7.27
C GLN A 108 -0.35 7.48 8.28
N PRO A 109 0.95 7.81 8.32
CA PRO A 109 1.93 7.11 9.17
C PRO A 109 1.62 7.17 10.67
N ASN A 110 0.85 8.17 11.10
CA ASN A 110 0.37 8.31 12.47
C ASN A 110 -0.61 7.18 12.89
N LEU A 111 -1.26 6.53 11.93
CA LEU A 111 -2.23 5.44 12.16
C LEU A 111 -1.63 4.03 11.95
N TRP A 112 -0.35 3.95 11.59
CA TRP A 112 0.33 2.68 11.36
C TRP A 112 0.64 1.95 12.67
N GLY A 113 0.70 0.62 12.62
CA GLY A 113 1.13 -0.19 13.75
C GLY A 113 2.64 -0.19 13.88
N THR A 114 3.13 -0.91 14.89
CA THR A 114 4.57 -1.18 15.06
C THR A 114 4.85 -2.62 14.64
N LEU A 115 5.73 -2.79 13.66
CA LEU A 115 6.24 -4.08 13.21
C LEU A 115 7.62 -4.29 13.81
N VAL A 116 7.82 -5.43 14.46
CA VAL A 116 9.10 -5.82 15.09
C VAL A 116 9.57 -7.10 14.42
N VAL A 117 10.80 -7.09 13.90
CA VAL A 117 11.46 -8.27 13.36
C VAL A 117 12.20 -8.97 14.49
N GLU A 118 11.75 -10.18 14.79
CA GLU A 118 12.39 -11.05 15.78
C GLU A 118 13.61 -11.75 15.17
N ARG A 119 14.56 -12.14 16.04
CA ARG A 119 15.81 -12.81 15.66
C ARG A 119 15.67 -14.32 15.65
#